data_AF-A0A5Q4G555-F1
#
_entry.id   AF-A0A5Q4G555-F1
#
_cell.length_a   1.000
_cell.length_b   1.000
_cell.length_c   1.000
_cell.angle_alpha   90.00
_cell.angle_beta   90.00
_cell.angle_gamma   90.00
#
_symmetry.space_group_name_H-M   'P 1'
#
loop_
_entity.id
_entity.type
_entity.pdbx_description
1 polymer ?
#
loop_
_entity_poly.entity_id
_entity_poly.type
_entity_poly.pdbx_seq_one_letter_code
_entity_poly.pdbx_strand_id
1 'polypeptide(L)'
;MGRVMRWVSATLVLAAASFAIATEPRVHFPDHIANCTRCHGANEQYPVLSIFATTHGVLADSRTGMAKQGCAACHGPSLDHARLPARAGGSEVDIAFHGERKSSTAIRNQTCMSCHAGAGMMH
;
A
#
# COMPACT_ATOMS: atom_id res chain seq x y z
N MET A 1 11.42 -47.67 -65.85
CA MET A 1 11.79 -46.34 -65.34
C MET A 1 10.54 -45.62 -64.84
N GLY A 2 10.54 -45.05 -63.64
CA GLY A 2 9.44 -44.24 -63.11
C GLY A 2 9.46 -44.16 -61.58
N ARG A 3 10.39 -43.36 -61.01
CA ARG A 3 10.45 -43.11 -59.56
C ARG A 3 9.29 -42.19 -59.18
N VAL A 4 8.35 -42.68 -58.38
CA VAL A 4 7.36 -41.84 -57.71
C VAL A 4 8.03 -41.10 -56.54
N MET A 5 8.16 -39.79 -56.73
CA MET A 5 8.71 -38.80 -55.79
C MET A 5 7.82 -38.73 -54.53
N ARG A 6 8.35 -39.11 -53.36
CA ARG A 6 7.67 -38.96 -52.07
C ARG A 6 7.75 -37.50 -51.63
N TRP A 7 6.62 -36.80 -51.63
CA TRP A 7 6.49 -35.47 -51.05
C TRP A 7 6.45 -35.59 -49.53
N VAL A 8 7.51 -35.16 -48.85
CA VAL A 8 7.51 -35.01 -47.39
C VAL A 8 6.97 -33.61 -47.10
N SER A 9 5.69 -33.52 -46.76
CA SER A 9 5.08 -32.31 -46.24
C SER A 9 5.69 -31.99 -44.87
N ALA A 10 6.53 -30.96 -44.80
CA ALA A 10 7.02 -30.41 -43.54
C ALA A 10 5.88 -29.60 -42.90
N THR A 11 5.14 -30.21 -41.98
CA THR A 11 4.19 -29.51 -41.12
C THR A 11 4.95 -28.69 -40.10
N LEU A 12 4.96 -27.37 -40.29
CA LEU A 12 5.49 -26.40 -39.34
C LEU A 12 4.58 -26.36 -38.11
N VAL A 13 5.01 -26.97 -37.00
CA VAL A 13 4.31 -26.89 -35.72
C VAL A 13 4.60 -25.52 -35.11
N LEU A 14 3.63 -24.60 -35.20
CA LEU A 14 3.69 -23.30 -34.55
C LEU A 14 3.46 -23.50 -33.03
N ALA A 15 4.54 -23.59 -32.26
CA ALA A 15 4.45 -23.65 -30.81
C ALA A 15 3.99 -22.29 -30.26
N ALA A 16 2.74 -22.20 -29.84
CA ALA A 16 2.24 -21.04 -29.10
C ALA A 16 2.90 -21.00 -27.72
N ALA A 17 3.91 -20.14 -27.55
CA ALA A 17 4.49 -19.86 -26.25
C ALA A 17 3.44 -19.11 -25.40
N SER A 18 2.87 -19.79 -24.40
CA SER A 18 2.02 -19.17 -23.41
C SER A 18 2.86 -18.24 -22.55
N PHE A 19 2.74 -16.93 -22.74
CA PHE A 19 3.25 -15.94 -21.80
C PHE A 19 2.40 -15.99 -20.54
N ALA A 20 2.90 -16.65 -19.50
CA ALA A 20 2.32 -16.54 -18.17
C ALA A 20 2.55 -15.11 -17.66
N ILE A 21 1.48 -14.32 -17.55
CA ILE A 21 1.52 -13.05 -16.84
C ILE A 21 1.72 -13.39 -15.36
N ALA A 22 2.92 -13.15 -14.84
CA ALA A 22 3.18 -13.26 -13.42
C ALA A 22 2.26 -12.29 -12.69
N THR A 23 1.36 -12.82 -11.86
CA THR A 23 0.59 -11.99 -10.94
C THR A 23 1.53 -11.66 -9.78
N GLU A 24 1.95 -10.40 -9.71
CA GLU A 24 2.74 -9.88 -8.59
C GLU A 24 2.07 -10.30 -7.26
N PRO A 25 2.83 -10.88 -6.31
CA PRO A 25 2.27 -11.29 -5.03
C PRO A 25 1.63 -10.09 -4.34
N ARG A 26 0.31 -10.14 -4.15
CA ARG A 26 -0.42 -9.14 -3.36
C ARG A 26 -0.06 -9.34 -1.90
N VAL A 27 0.73 -8.41 -1.33
CA VAL A 27 0.96 -8.36 0.12
C VAL A 27 -0.39 -8.15 0.80
N HIS A 28 -0.79 -9.09 1.65
CA HIS A 28 -2.02 -8.98 2.43
C HIS A 28 -1.74 -8.16 3.69
N PHE A 29 -2.29 -6.96 3.75
CA PHE A 29 -2.23 -6.10 4.93
C PHE A 29 -3.45 -6.31 5.84
N PRO A 30 -3.32 -6.08 7.16
CA PRO A 30 -4.47 -5.98 8.05
C PRO A 30 -5.50 -4.96 7.53
N ASP A 31 -6.79 -5.17 7.82
CA ASP A 31 -7.88 -4.34 7.28
C ASP A 31 -7.68 -2.83 7.51
N HIS A 32 -7.19 -2.44 8.69
CA HIS A 32 -6.93 -1.05 9.06
C HIS A 32 -5.80 -0.39 8.26
N ILE A 33 -4.93 -1.17 7.60
CA ILE A 33 -3.96 -0.69 6.61
C ILE A 33 -4.55 -0.78 5.20
N ALA A 34 -5.15 -1.94 4.88
CA ALA A 34 -5.66 -2.24 3.55
C ALA A 34 -6.69 -1.20 3.08
N ASN A 35 -7.50 -0.67 3.99
CA ASN A 35 -8.47 0.39 3.68
C ASN A 35 -7.80 1.66 3.13
N CYS A 36 -6.64 2.04 3.66
CA CYS A 36 -5.90 3.22 3.22
C CYS A 36 -5.09 2.94 1.93
N THR A 37 -4.45 1.77 1.85
CA THR A 37 -3.54 1.44 0.75
C THR A 37 -4.26 1.02 -0.53
N ARG A 38 -5.59 0.90 -0.54
CA ARG A 38 -6.40 0.81 -1.77
C ARG A 38 -6.22 2.04 -2.67
N CYS A 39 -6.05 3.22 -2.08
CA CYS A 39 -5.85 4.49 -2.79
C CYS A 39 -4.43 5.06 -2.63
N HIS A 40 -3.67 4.58 -1.64
CA HIS A 40 -2.30 5.01 -1.34
C HIS A 40 -1.25 3.89 -1.48
N GLY A 41 -1.54 2.89 -2.32
CA GLY A 41 -0.66 1.76 -2.60
C GLY A 41 0.58 2.15 -3.42
N ALA A 42 1.49 1.19 -3.66
CA ALA A 42 2.78 1.41 -4.32
C ALA A 42 2.70 2.12 -5.68
N ASN A 43 1.62 1.85 -6.43
CA ASN A 43 1.44 2.30 -7.81
C ASN A 43 0.36 3.37 -7.96
N GLU A 44 -0.09 3.96 -6.84
CA GLU A 44 -1.09 5.03 -6.86
C GLU A 44 -0.45 6.40 -6.95
N GLN A 45 -1.25 7.43 -7.23
CA GLN A 45 -0.78 8.81 -7.39
C GLN A 45 -0.08 9.36 -6.13
N TYR A 46 -0.49 8.89 -4.94
CA TYR A 46 0.03 9.32 -3.66
C TYR A 46 0.48 8.09 -2.85
N PRO A 47 1.59 7.43 -3.22
CA PRO A 47 2.02 6.19 -2.59
C PRO A 47 2.60 6.46 -1.20
N VAL A 48 2.21 5.67 -0.18
CA VAL A 48 2.67 5.86 1.22
C VAL A 48 3.40 4.65 1.81
N LEU A 49 3.58 3.57 1.03
CA LEU A 49 4.12 2.31 1.55
C LEU A 49 5.57 2.40 2.04
N SER A 50 6.31 3.47 1.73
CA SER A 50 7.66 3.71 2.27
C SER A 50 7.67 3.81 3.80
N ILE A 51 6.52 4.11 4.44
CA ILE A 51 6.41 4.13 5.90
C ILE A 51 6.78 2.78 6.53
N PHE A 52 6.50 1.67 5.84
CA PHE A 52 6.78 0.31 6.33
C PHE A 52 8.27 0.00 6.42
N ALA A 53 9.14 0.82 5.83
CA ALA A 53 10.59 0.73 5.96
C ALA A 53 11.15 1.52 7.17
N THR A 54 10.29 2.15 7.97
CA THR A 54 10.68 2.95 9.14
C THR A 54 10.35 2.23 10.46
N THR A 55 10.97 2.66 11.57
CA THR A 55 10.68 2.13 12.91
C THR A 55 9.20 2.23 13.29
N HIS A 56 8.52 3.31 12.87
CA HIS A 56 7.09 3.47 13.13
C HIS A 56 6.20 2.59 12.25
N GLY A 57 6.72 2.06 11.13
CA GLY A 57 5.99 1.22 10.19
C GLY A 57 5.99 -0.27 10.54
N VAL A 58 6.63 -0.69 11.63
CA VAL A 58 6.79 -2.12 11.95
C VAL A 58 5.46 -2.73 12.39
N LEU A 59 4.90 -3.60 11.54
CA LEU A 59 3.67 -4.35 11.82
C LEU A 59 3.89 -5.58 12.72
N ALA A 60 5.11 -6.11 12.76
CA ALA A 60 5.41 -7.34 13.50
C ALA A 60 5.53 -7.13 15.02
N ASP A 61 5.65 -5.89 15.49
CA ASP A 61 5.70 -5.55 16.92
C ASP A 61 4.34 -5.01 17.36
N SER A 62 3.58 -5.84 18.08
CA SER A 62 2.24 -5.53 18.57
C SER A 62 2.19 -4.38 19.56
N ARG A 63 3.33 -3.88 20.05
CA ARG A 63 3.40 -2.71 20.92
C ARG A 63 3.24 -1.41 20.13
N THR A 64 3.62 -1.40 18.86
CA THR A 64 3.63 -0.19 18.02
C THR A 64 2.20 0.28 17.70
N GLY A 65 2.04 1.59 17.50
CA GLY A 65 0.77 2.16 17.04
C GLY A 65 0.36 1.59 15.69
N MET A 66 1.32 1.39 14.77
CA MET A 66 1.07 0.85 13.44
C MET A 66 0.50 -0.58 13.48
N ALA A 67 1.00 -1.45 14.36
CA ALA A 67 0.43 -2.80 14.49
C ALA A 67 -0.97 -2.80 15.12
N LYS A 68 -1.27 -1.83 16.00
CA LYS A 68 -2.57 -1.73 16.71
C LYS A 68 -3.66 -1.04 15.89
N GLN A 69 -3.32 0.05 15.22
CA GLN A 69 -4.27 0.99 14.62
C GLN A 69 -3.92 1.34 13.16
N GLY A 70 -2.77 0.88 12.67
CA GLY A 70 -2.31 1.18 11.32
C GLY A 70 -2.06 2.65 11.06
N CYS A 71 -2.49 3.12 9.89
CA CYS A 71 -2.36 4.50 9.46
C CYS A 71 -3.07 5.46 10.43
N ALA A 72 -4.18 5.03 11.05
CA ALA A 72 -4.96 5.82 11.99
C ALA A 72 -4.21 6.09 13.31
N ALA A 73 -3.13 5.35 13.61
CA ALA A 73 -2.26 5.64 14.76
C ALA A 73 -1.69 7.06 14.72
N CYS A 74 -1.46 7.58 13.51
CA CYS A 74 -0.96 8.93 13.30
C CYS A 74 -2.03 9.85 12.70
N HIS A 75 -2.83 9.35 11.77
CA HIS A 75 -3.76 10.16 10.97
C HIS A 75 -5.16 10.29 11.57
N GLY A 76 -5.45 9.60 12.68
CA GLY A 76 -6.82 9.46 13.19
C GLY A 76 -7.71 8.59 12.27
N PRO A 77 -8.99 8.38 12.64
CA PRO A 77 -9.91 7.54 11.88
C PRO A 77 -10.06 7.91 10.41
N SER A 78 -10.00 9.21 10.08
CA SER A 78 -10.06 9.76 8.72
C SER A 78 -11.26 9.22 7.92
N LEU A 79 -12.42 9.08 8.58
CA LEU A 79 -13.60 8.42 8.01
C LEU A 79 -14.16 9.15 6.78
N ASP A 80 -14.21 10.48 6.83
CA ASP A 80 -14.70 11.28 5.72
C ASP A 80 -13.73 11.20 4.53
N HIS A 81 -12.42 11.27 4.80
CA HIS A 81 -11.38 11.12 3.79
C HIS A 81 -11.47 9.74 3.11
N ALA A 82 -11.69 8.68 3.90
CA ALA A 82 -11.84 7.32 3.39
C ALA A 82 -13.12 7.13 2.53
N ARG A 83 -14.18 7.93 2.76
CA ARG A 83 -15.43 7.88 2.00
C ARG A 83 -15.38 8.70 0.71
N LEU A 84 -14.60 9.78 0.68
CA LEU A 84 -14.51 10.72 -0.43
C LEU A 84 -13.06 10.77 -0.96
N PRO A 85 -12.64 9.87 -1.88
CA PRO A 85 -11.30 9.92 -2.44
C PRO A 85 -11.01 11.28 -3.10
N ALA A 86 -9.78 11.77 -2.98
CA ALA A 86 -9.34 13.12 -3.39
C ALA A 86 -9.80 13.57 -4.80
N ARG A 87 -10.05 12.64 -5.71
CA ARG A 87 -10.57 12.86 -7.07
C ARG A 87 -11.97 13.52 -7.09
N ALA A 88 -12.69 13.50 -5.97
CA ALA A 88 -14.02 14.09 -5.79
C ALA A 88 -14.01 15.41 -4.96
N GLY A 89 -12.85 16.05 -4.77
CA GLY A 89 -12.73 17.20 -3.86
C GLY A 89 -12.63 16.77 -2.38
N GLY A 90 -11.99 15.62 -2.15
CA GLY A 90 -12.01 14.87 -0.88
C GLY A 90 -11.61 15.67 0.35
N SER A 91 -12.17 15.30 1.50
CA SER A 91 -11.77 15.85 2.80
C SER A 91 -10.33 15.44 3.14
N GLU A 92 -9.66 16.31 3.89
CA GLU A 92 -8.36 16.00 4.48
C GLU A 92 -8.48 14.85 5.49
N VAL A 93 -7.36 14.15 5.71
CA VAL A 93 -7.23 13.26 6.88
C VAL A 93 -7.43 14.06 8.17
N ASP A 94 -7.87 13.39 9.24
CA ASP A 94 -8.15 14.08 10.51
C ASP A 94 -6.88 14.75 11.08
N ILE A 95 -5.73 14.10 10.89
CA ILE A 95 -4.42 14.62 11.29
C ILE A 95 -3.46 14.62 10.08
N ALA A 96 -3.20 15.81 9.54
CA ALA A 96 -2.28 16.01 8.42
C ALA A 96 -0.91 16.49 8.93
N PHE A 97 0.16 15.76 8.60
CA PHE A 97 1.53 16.10 9.02
C PHE A 97 2.25 17.08 8.08
N HIS A 98 1.81 17.19 6.83
CA HIS A 98 2.40 18.03 5.80
C HIS A 98 1.32 18.67 4.92
N GLY A 99 1.75 19.55 4.01
CA GLY A 99 0.86 20.26 3.09
C GLY A 99 0.29 21.57 3.65
N GLU A 100 -0.48 22.25 2.81
CA GLU A 100 -1.08 23.57 3.11
C GLU A 100 -2.11 23.48 4.24
N ARG A 101 -2.82 22.34 4.32
CA ARG A 101 -3.89 22.08 5.29
C ARG A 101 -3.42 21.25 6.49
N LYS A 102 -2.10 21.21 6.76
CA LYS A 102 -1.54 20.47 7.90
C LYS A 102 -2.19 20.89 9.22
N SER A 103 -2.38 19.91 10.09
CA SER A 103 -2.90 20.17 11.45
C SER A 103 -1.93 21.04 12.24
N SER A 104 -2.45 21.73 13.25
CA SER A 104 -1.61 22.58 14.11
C SER A 104 -0.48 21.77 14.75
N THR A 105 0.62 22.46 15.09
CA THR A 105 1.77 21.83 15.76
C THR A 105 1.35 21.14 17.06
N ALA A 106 0.39 21.71 17.80
CA ALA A 106 -0.12 21.11 19.03
C ALA A 106 -0.76 19.72 18.77
N ILE A 107 -1.62 19.60 17.74
CA ILE A 107 -2.28 18.33 17.39
C ILE A 107 -1.26 17.29 16.91
N ARG A 108 -0.32 17.71 16.07
CA ARG A 108 0.74 16.82 15.57
C ARG A 108 1.64 16.32 16.71
N ASN A 109 2.03 17.20 17.64
CA ASN A 109 2.80 16.82 18.81
C ASN A 109 2.01 15.86 19.73
N GLN A 110 0.71 16.12 19.93
CA GLN A 110 -0.13 15.25 20.75
C GLN A 110 -0.20 13.82 20.21
N THR A 111 -0.15 13.66 18.88
CA THR A 111 -0.09 12.34 18.23
C THR A 111 1.15 11.57 18.69
N CYS A 112 2.32 12.21 18.68
CA CYS A 112 3.55 11.61 19.18
C CYS A 112 3.45 11.29 20.68
N MET A 113 2.92 12.23 21.46
CA MET A 113 2.82 12.09 22.91
C MET A 113 1.77 11.05 23.35
N SER A 114 0.86 10.65 22.48
CA SER A 114 -0.10 9.56 22.78
C SER A 114 0.60 8.23 23.10
N CYS A 115 1.80 8.02 22.55
CA CYS A 115 2.63 6.85 22.80
C CYS A 115 3.93 7.21 23.54
N HIS A 116 4.52 8.38 23.29
CA HIS A 116 5.80 8.80 23.89
C HIS A 116 5.65 9.64 25.18
N ALA A 117 4.51 9.55 25.86
CA ALA A 117 4.36 10.17 27.17
C ALA A 117 5.13 9.39 28.25
N GLY A 118 6.25 9.96 28.71
CA GLY A 118 7.06 9.42 29.82
C GLY A 118 8.20 8.49 29.39
N ALA A 119 9.09 8.17 30.33
CA ALA A 119 10.35 7.46 30.06
C ALA A 119 10.19 5.97 29.68
N GLY A 120 9.00 5.38 29.85
CA GLY A 120 8.78 3.93 29.71
C GLY A 120 8.26 3.44 28.36
N MET A 121 8.10 4.33 27.36
CA MET A 121 7.46 3.99 26.08
C MET A 121 8.34 4.41 24.88
N MET A 122 9.65 4.25 25.02
CA MET A 122 10.62 4.34 23.93
C MET A 122 11.30 2.98 23.81
N HIS A 123 10.79 2.15 22.90
CA HIS A 123 11.41 0.91 22.44
C HIS A 123 12.41 1.20 21.33
#